data_AF-A0A6A5H9B9-F1
#
_entry.id   AF-A0A6A5H9B9-F1
#
_cell.length_a   1.000
_cell.length_b   1.000
_cell.length_c   1.000
_cell.angle_alpha   90.00
_cell.angle_beta   90.00
_cell.angle_gamma   90.00
#
_symmetry.space_group_name_H-M   'P 1'
#
loop_
_entity.id
_entity.type
_entity.pdbx_description
1 polymer ?
#
loop_
_entity_poly.entity_id
_entity_poly.type
_entity_poly.pdbx_seq_one_letter_code
_entity_poly.pdbx_strand_id
1 'polypeptide(L)'
;MDGLEILFTKVTPSLIRLKKIFSNDTFKSSWLKITLHEIVLNSEIVNFFLNMADLRKEFNIYDCDMPLDFKHENAFKFGTICYFDARWVTISDILKIRGVENVSLYRTRLTSNHVRHFISRWINCPDDMFKWMTITAMEIIQLEGLFNELVVLEVNENPPNIGYFTLAKSTSRAYKLLFIQHSLGAVELSAWKPYDNADRYGNIEEKFKNVYEIMELLEKEKTLEKGLEETRDVAKRRGYRDQIQKLERKIHELGVVYRDGRATI
;
A
#
# COMPACT_ATOMS: atom_id res chain seq x y z
N MET A 1 2.66 7.81 -22.29
CA MET A 1 3.13 9.06 -21.65
C MET A 1 4.51 9.29 -22.25
N ASP A 2 4.64 10.23 -23.17
CA ASP A 2 5.86 10.39 -23.97
C ASP A 2 6.83 11.29 -23.21
N GLY A 3 7.82 10.69 -22.56
CA GLY A 3 8.87 11.43 -21.90
C GLY A 3 10.13 10.60 -21.72
N LEU A 4 11.23 11.29 -21.45
CA LEU A 4 12.55 10.68 -21.51
C LEU A 4 12.75 9.71 -20.33
N GLU A 5 13.16 8.49 -20.64
CA GLU A 5 13.68 7.55 -19.65
C GLU A 5 15.21 7.61 -19.66
N ILE A 6 15.81 7.83 -18.48
CA ILE A 6 17.26 7.95 -18.33
C ILE A 6 17.77 6.83 -17.44
N LEU A 7 18.69 6.03 -17.97
CA LEU A 7 19.38 4.97 -17.24
C LEU A 7 20.84 5.36 -17.01
N PHE A 8 21.26 5.37 -15.75
CA PHE A 8 22.67 5.43 -15.36
C PHE A 8 23.09 4.04 -14.90
N THR A 9 24.05 3.43 -15.58
CA THR A 9 24.49 2.06 -15.29
C THR A 9 26.00 1.89 -15.42
N LYS A 10 26.56 0.95 -14.64
CA LYS A 10 27.97 0.49 -14.61
C LYS A 10 29.00 1.52 -14.14
N VAL A 11 28.91 2.75 -14.64
CA VAL A 11 29.86 3.82 -14.32
C VAL A 11 29.15 4.91 -13.55
N THR A 12 29.58 5.15 -12.31
CA THR A 12 29.05 6.22 -11.47
C THR A 12 29.28 7.59 -12.13
N PRO A 13 28.24 8.36 -12.46
CA PRO A 13 28.41 9.69 -13.02
C PRO A 13 28.91 10.65 -11.94
N SER A 14 29.87 11.52 -12.28
CA SER A 14 30.26 12.59 -11.36
C SER A 14 29.16 13.65 -11.22
N LEU A 15 29.10 14.32 -10.07
CA LEU A 15 28.12 15.39 -9.86
C LEU A 15 28.27 16.52 -10.89
N ILE A 16 29.50 16.85 -11.30
CA ILE A 16 29.77 17.83 -12.37
C ILE A 16 29.12 17.39 -13.68
N ARG A 17 29.26 16.11 -14.04
CA ARG A 17 28.64 15.55 -15.25
C ARG A 17 27.12 15.58 -15.17
N LEU A 18 26.54 15.22 -14.03
CA LEU A 18 25.09 15.30 -13.81
C LEU A 18 24.59 16.74 -13.97
N LYS A 19 25.23 17.71 -13.30
CA LYS A 19 24.88 19.14 -13.42
C LYS A 19 24.95 19.62 -14.88
N LYS A 20 25.94 19.17 -15.65
CA LYS A 20 26.07 19.51 -17.08
C LYS A 20 24.98 18.86 -17.95
N ILE A 21 24.57 17.63 -17.65
CA ILE A 21 23.48 16.96 -18.38
C ILE A 21 22.16 17.69 -18.10
N PHE A 22 21.84 17.91 -16.82
CA PHE A 22 20.58 18.49 -16.37
C PHE A 22 20.53 20.03 -16.44
N SER A 23 21.60 20.69 -16.90
CA SER A 23 21.54 22.10 -17.31
C SER A 23 20.89 22.29 -18.68
N ASN A 24 20.73 21.21 -19.45
CA ASN A 24 19.97 21.22 -20.70
C ASN A 24 18.46 21.06 -20.40
N ASP A 25 17.63 21.93 -20.97
CA ASP A 25 16.20 22.01 -20.66
C ASP A 25 15.42 20.71 -20.93
N THR A 26 15.80 19.95 -21.97
CA THR A 26 15.22 18.65 -22.28
C THR A 26 15.42 17.67 -21.13
N PHE A 27 16.65 17.54 -20.63
CA PHE A 27 16.96 16.63 -19.52
C PHE A 27 16.50 17.16 -18.18
N LYS A 28 16.33 18.48 -18.02
CA LYS A 28 15.86 19.10 -16.79
C LYS A 28 14.37 18.83 -16.53
N SER A 29 13.55 18.91 -17.58
CA SER A 29 12.09 19.00 -17.44
C SER A 29 11.31 17.85 -18.07
N SER A 30 11.80 17.29 -19.19
CA SER A 30 11.02 16.37 -20.03
C SER A 30 11.19 14.89 -19.66
N TRP A 31 11.99 14.58 -18.64
CA TRP A 31 12.18 13.21 -18.18
C TRP A 31 11.00 12.74 -17.31
N LEU A 32 10.62 11.49 -17.52
CA LEU A 32 9.60 10.80 -16.73
C LEU A 32 10.21 9.80 -15.76
N LYS A 33 11.33 9.19 -16.12
CA LYS A 33 11.95 8.13 -15.31
C LYS A 33 13.45 8.27 -15.23
N ILE A 34 13.98 8.14 -14.03
CA ILE A 34 15.41 7.98 -13.80
C ILE A 34 15.63 6.63 -13.11
N THR A 35 16.56 5.86 -13.65
CA THR A 35 17.00 4.59 -13.06
C THR A 35 18.50 4.64 -12.81
N LEU A 36 18.89 4.34 -11.57
CA LEU A 36 20.28 4.10 -11.16
C LEU A 36 20.45 2.58 -10.99
N HIS A 37 21.34 1.97 -11.75
CA HIS A 37 21.48 0.51 -11.78
C HIS A 37 22.95 0.08 -11.78
N GLU A 38 23.37 -0.74 -10.82
CA GLU A 38 24.76 -1.21 -10.72
C GLU A 38 25.79 -0.07 -10.73
N ILE A 39 25.51 1.01 -9.99
CA ILE A 39 26.48 2.11 -9.79
C ILE A 39 26.86 2.23 -8.32
N VAL A 40 28.09 2.70 -8.07
CA VAL A 40 28.52 3.02 -6.70
C VAL A 40 27.86 4.33 -6.29
N LEU A 41 26.88 4.26 -5.39
CA LEU A 41 26.17 5.43 -4.88
C LEU A 41 26.99 6.15 -3.82
N ASN A 42 26.84 7.47 -3.82
CA ASN A 42 27.17 8.31 -2.68
C ASN A 42 25.99 9.27 -2.43
N SER A 43 25.97 9.89 -1.25
CA SER A 43 24.87 10.77 -0.86
C SER A 43 24.70 11.96 -1.80
N GLU A 44 25.76 12.49 -2.42
CA GLU A 44 25.66 13.64 -3.34
C GLU A 44 24.86 13.30 -4.61
N ILE A 45 25.13 12.13 -5.20
CA ILE A 45 24.44 11.66 -6.41
C ILE A 45 22.97 11.41 -6.10
N VAL A 46 22.67 10.73 -4.99
CA VAL A 46 21.29 10.43 -4.62
C VAL A 46 20.54 11.72 -4.29
N ASN A 47 21.13 12.62 -3.50
CA ASN A 47 20.53 13.92 -3.17
C ASN A 47 20.23 14.76 -4.41
N PHE A 48 21.12 14.73 -5.41
CA PHE A 48 20.89 15.44 -6.67
C PHE A 48 19.57 15.02 -7.33
N PHE A 49 19.31 13.71 -7.41
CA PHE A 49 18.07 13.20 -8.00
C PHE A 49 16.85 13.43 -7.09
N LEU A 50 16.97 13.19 -5.79
CA LEU A 50 15.86 13.40 -4.85
C LEU A 50 15.43 14.87 -4.76
N ASN A 51 16.33 15.83 -5.03
CA ASN A 51 15.97 17.25 -5.11
C ASN A 51 15.18 17.62 -6.37
N MET A 52 15.03 16.70 -7.33
CA MET A 52 14.19 16.87 -8.51
C MET A 52 12.85 16.13 -8.41
N ALA A 53 12.44 15.77 -7.19
CA ALA A 53 11.23 15.01 -6.92
C ALA A 53 9.95 15.70 -7.43
N ASP A 54 9.12 14.91 -8.11
CA ASP A 54 7.83 15.32 -8.65
C ASP A 54 6.93 14.09 -8.72
N LEU A 55 5.68 14.21 -8.26
CA LEU A 55 4.71 13.11 -8.21
C LEU A 55 4.32 12.56 -9.59
N ARG A 56 4.72 13.23 -10.68
CA ARG A 56 4.50 12.76 -12.07
C ARG A 56 5.67 11.94 -12.62
N LYS A 57 6.72 11.73 -11.83
CA LYS A 57 7.97 11.11 -12.26
C LYS A 57 8.27 9.84 -11.48
N GLU A 58 9.15 9.02 -12.05
CA GLU A 58 9.62 7.77 -11.47
C GLU A 58 11.11 7.85 -11.11
N PHE A 59 11.45 7.30 -9.95
CA PHE A 59 12.83 7.20 -9.51
C PHE A 59 13.13 5.81 -8.95
N ASN A 60 14.04 5.11 -9.62
CA ASN A 60 14.38 3.73 -9.31
C ASN A 60 15.86 3.57 -9.03
N ILE A 61 16.18 2.80 -8.00
CA ILE A 61 17.53 2.39 -7.62
C ILE A 61 17.55 0.87 -7.55
N TYR A 62 18.30 0.23 -8.46
CA TYR A 62 18.47 -1.21 -8.55
C TYR A 62 19.92 -1.60 -8.35
N ASP A 63 20.17 -2.73 -7.69
CA ASP A 63 21.50 -3.33 -7.53
C ASP A 63 22.59 -2.33 -7.09
N CYS A 64 22.21 -1.38 -6.23
CA CYS A 64 23.10 -0.42 -5.60
C CYS A 64 22.98 -0.52 -4.08
N ASP A 65 24.10 -0.46 -3.36
CA ASP A 65 24.08 -0.35 -1.90
C ASP A 65 23.84 1.10 -1.48
N MET A 66 22.84 1.32 -0.64
CA MET A 66 22.49 2.62 -0.09
C MET A 66 23.20 2.85 1.25
N PRO A 67 23.68 4.08 1.55
CA PRO A 67 24.18 4.40 2.88
C PRO A 67 23.09 4.16 3.94
N LEU A 68 23.41 3.39 4.98
CA LEU A 68 22.39 2.90 5.95
C LEU A 68 21.78 4.01 6.81
N ASP A 69 22.52 5.09 7.02
CA ASP A 69 22.13 6.29 7.76
C ASP A 69 21.55 7.39 6.85
N PHE A 70 21.35 7.09 5.56
CA PHE A 70 20.83 8.05 4.59
C PHE A 70 19.45 8.57 5.00
N LYS A 71 19.25 9.89 4.89
CA LYS A 71 17.97 10.57 5.11
C LYS A 71 17.79 11.69 4.12
N HIS A 72 16.58 11.78 3.59
CA HIS A 72 16.21 12.85 2.68
C HIS A 72 14.70 13.11 2.73
N GLU A 73 14.29 14.38 2.81
CA GLU A 73 12.87 14.76 2.92
C GLU A 73 12.05 14.44 1.66
N ASN A 74 12.72 14.32 0.51
CA ASN A 74 12.08 14.07 -0.78
C ASN A 74 12.12 12.59 -1.22
N ALA A 75 12.58 11.67 -0.34
CA ALA A 75 12.68 10.24 -0.63
C ALA A 75 11.35 9.62 -1.11
N PHE A 76 10.22 10.17 -0.69
CA PHE A 76 8.89 9.65 -1.03
C PHE A 76 8.01 10.65 -1.78
N LYS A 77 8.62 11.51 -2.62
CA LYS A 77 7.91 12.56 -3.38
C LYS A 77 7.92 12.35 -4.89
N PHE A 78 8.25 11.16 -5.36
CA PHE A 78 8.03 10.71 -6.73
C PHE A 78 6.70 9.96 -6.84
N GLY A 79 6.13 9.90 -8.05
CA GLY A 79 4.92 9.12 -8.31
C GLY A 79 5.17 7.62 -8.20
N THR A 80 6.28 7.17 -8.77
CA THR A 80 6.74 5.77 -8.67
C THR A 80 8.14 5.74 -8.08
N ILE A 81 8.34 4.90 -7.06
CA ILE A 81 9.61 4.74 -6.36
C ILE A 81 9.95 3.26 -6.29
N CYS A 82 11.20 2.94 -6.62
CA CYS A 82 11.75 1.62 -6.33
C CYS A 82 13.12 1.75 -5.66
N TYR A 83 13.24 1.23 -4.44
CA TYR A 83 14.50 1.11 -3.73
C TYR A 83 14.80 -0.37 -3.50
N PHE A 84 15.78 -0.90 -4.24
CA PHE A 84 16.16 -2.31 -4.11
C PHE A 84 16.95 -2.60 -2.82
N ASP A 85 17.77 -1.64 -2.39
CA ASP A 85 18.32 -1.60 -1.04
C ASP A 85 17.59 -0.52 -0.21
N ALA A 86 16.54 -0.93 0.48
CA ALA A 86 15.77 -0.07 1.37
C ALA A 86 16.12 -0.28 2.86
N ARG A 87 17.32 -0.80 3.19
CA ARG A 87 17.75 -0.98 4.61
C ARG A 87 17.83 0.32 5.41
N TRP A 88 18.00 1.45 4.73
CA TRP A 88 18.06 2.80 5.31
C TRP A 88 16.68 3.42 5.58
N VAL A 89 15.63 2.88 4.96
CA VAL A 89 14.25 3.35 5.13
C VAL A 89 13.72 2.92 6.49
N THR A 90 13.17 3.86 7.24
CA THR A 90 12.56 3.61 8.55
C THR A 90 11.05 3.69 8.49
N ILE A 91 10.39 3.17 9.54
CA ILE A 91 8.94 3.34 9.72
C ILE A 91 8.53 4.83 9.68
N SER A 92 9.33 5.71 10.28
CA SER A 92 9.08 7.16 10.29
C SER A 92 9.11 7.78 8.89
N ASP A 93 9.85 7.19 7.96
CA ASP A 93 9.94 7.68 6.58
C ASP A 93 8.67 7.28 5.81
N ILE A 94 8.26 6.01 5.89
CA ILE A 94 7.08 5.52 5.16
C ILE A 94 5.76 6.10 5.69
N LEU A 95 5.68 6.48 6.97
CA LEU A 95 4.49 7.14 7.53
C LEU A 95 4.23 8.54 6.92
N LYS A 96 5.22 9.15 6.27
CA LYS A 96 5.12 10.47 5.62
C LYS A 96 4.63 10.39 4.18
N ILE A 97 4.52 9.20 3.59
CA ILE A 97 4.08 9.00 2.21
C ILE A 97 2.67 9.58 2.01
N ARG A 98 2.49 10.43 0.99
CA ARG A 98 1.21 11.04 0.62
C ARG A 98 1.08 11.15 -0.89
N GLY A 99 -0.07 10.75 -1.44
CA GLY A 99 -0.42 10.88 -2.85
C GLY A 99 0.51 10.17 -3.82
N VAL A 100 1.26 9.15 -3.39
CA VAL A 100 2.21 8.42 -4.24
C VAL A 100 1.47 7.34 -5.02
N GLU A 101 1.86 7.08 -6.27
CA GLU A 101 1.23 6.02 -7.06
C GLU A 101 1.78 4.66 -6.65
N ASN A 102 3.08 4.44 -6.73
CA ASN A 102 3.71 3.16 -6.46
C ASN A 102 4.97 3.29 -5.60
N VAL A 103 5.11 2.44 -4.57
CA VAL A 103 6.29 2.37 -3.71
C VAL A 103 6.76 0.92 -3.60
N SER A 104 7.96 0.63 -4.10
CA SER A 104 8.58 -0.69 -3.98
C SER A 104 9.83 -0.60 -3.10
N LEU A 105 9.80 -1.27 -1.94
CA LEU A 105 10.91 -1.32 -0.99
C LEU A 105 11.37 -2.76 -0.83
N TYR A 106 12.58 -3.05 -1.33
CA TYR A 106 13.19 -4.36 -1.19
C TYR A 106 14.30 -4.35 -0.14
N ARG A 107 14.59 -5.52 0.43
CA ARG A 107 15.64 -5.73 1.43
C ARG A 107 15.52 -4.77 2.63
N THR A 108 14.32 -4.53 3.13
CA THR A 108 14.11 -3.62 4.27
C THR A 108 14.53 -4.26 5.60
N ARG A 109 14.78 -3.41 6.61
CA ARG A 109 14.90 -3.80 8.02
C ARG A 109 13.57 -3.63 8.79
N LEU A 110 12.46 -3.50 8.07
CA LEU A 110 11.14 -3.38 8.70
C LEU A 110 10.74 -4.73 9.29
N THR A 111 10.16 -4.67 10.49
CA THR A 111 9.73 -5.87 11.22
C THR A 111 8.24 -6.06 11.06
N SER A 112 7.74 -7.23 11.44
CA SER A 112 6.30 -7.50 11.53
C SER A 112 5.54 -6.40 12.30
N ASN A 113 6.10 -5.89 13.39
CA ASN A 113 5.50 -4.78 14.16
C ASN A 113 5.47 -3.48 13.38
N HIS A 114 6.54 -3.15 12.65
CA HIS A 114 6.58 -1.95 11.81
C HIS A 114 5.53 -2.01 10.69
N VAL A 115 5.39 -3.16 10.02
CA VAL A 115 4.43 -3.33 8.91
C VAL A 115 2.99 -3.29 9.43
N ARG A 116 2.68 -3.99 10.53
CA ARG A 116 1.35 -3.90 11.18
C ARG A 116 1.02 -2.48 11.61
N HIS A 117 1.98 -1.77 12.21
CA HIS A 117 1.81 -0.37 12.57
C HIS A 117 1.54 0.49 11.34
N PHE A 118 2.31 0.31 10.26
CA PHE A 118 2.11 1.05 9.01
C PHE A 118 0.71 0.85 8.43
N ILE A 119 0.23 -0.41 8.34
CA ILE A 119 -1.12 -0.71 7.83
C ILE A 119 -2.18 -0.10 8.73
N SER A 120 -2.04 -0.22 10.06
CA SER A 120 -2.94 0.44 11.00
C SER A 120 -2.96 1.96 10.79
N ARG A 121 -1.80 2.58 10.56
CA ARG A 121 -1.73 4.02 10.26
C ARG A 121 -2.38 4.38 8.93
N TRP A 122 -2.24 3.56 7.89
CA TRP A 122 -2.94 3.75 6.61
C TRP A 122 -4.47 3.73 6.81
N ILE A 123 -5.00 2.76 7.58
CA ILE A 123 -6.44 2.61 7.84
C ILE A 123 -7.01 3.85 8.52
N ASN A 124 -6.26 4.42 9.46
CA ASN A 124 -6.68 5.59 10.24
C ASN A 124 -6.24 6.93 9.61
N CYS A 125 -5.54 6.93 8.47
CA CYS A 125 -5.07 8.16 7.83
C CYS A 125 -6.23 8.87 7.12
N PRO A 126 -6.41 10.20 7.31
CA PRO A 126 -7.43 10.96 6.58
C PRO A 126 -7.09 11.15 5.10
N ASP A 127 -5.80 11.06 4.75
CA ASP A 127 -5.28 11.32 3.41
C ASP A 127 -4.92 10.02 2.69
N ASP A 128 -4.95 10.07 1.36
CA ASP A 128 -4.43 8.99 0.54
C ASP A 128 -2.90 8.94 0.60
N MET A 129 -2.36 7.80 1.02
CA MET A 129 -0.91 7.60 1.15
C MET A 129 -0.31 7.13 -0.17
N PHE A 130 -0.71 5.96 -0.64
CA PHE A 130 -0.22 5.34 -1.87
C PHE A 130 -1.34 4.60 -2.61
N LYS A 131 -1.18 4.33 -3.92
CA LYS A 131 -2.05 3.40 -4.67
C LYS A 131 -1.54 1.95 -4.60
N TRP A 132 -0.23 1.75 -4.72
CA TRP A 132 0.42 0.44 -4.56
C TRP A 132 1.67 0.53 -3.71
N MET A 133 1.89 -0.48 -2.89
CA MET A 133 3.12 -0.61 -2.12
C MET A 133 3.55 -2.06 -1.96
N THR A 134 4.81 -2.34 -2.26
CA THR A 134 5.46 -3.63 -1.99
C THR A 134 6.53 -3.41 -0.93
N ILE A 135 6.51 -4.23 0.11
CA ILE A 135 7.53 -4.27 1.16
C ILE A 135 8.09 -5.68 1.21
N THR A 136 9.38 -5.83 0.94
CA THR A 136 10.12 -7.07 1.20
C THR A 136 11.08 -6.84 2.37
N ALA A 137 10.97 -7.65 3.40
CA ALA A 137 11.85 -7.61 4.56
C ALA A 137 12.93 -8.69 4.47
N MET A 138 14.00 -8.50 5.23
CA MET A 138 15.02 -9.54 5.43
C MET A 138 14.54 -10.67 6.35
N GLU A 139 13.46 -10.45 7.08
CA GLU A 139 12.80 -11.43 7.95
C GLU A 139 11.38 -11.76 7.46
N ILE A 140 10.79 -12.84 7.99
CA ILE A 140 9.39 -13.18 7.71
C ILE A 140 8.49 -12.10 8.32
N ILE A 141 7.54 -11.62 7.52
CA ILE A 141 6.51 -10.66 7.96
C ILE A 141 5.27 -11.43 8.39
N GLN A 142 4.87 -11.27 9.65
CA GLN A 142 3.67 -11.86 10.25
C GLN A 142 2.60 -10.79 10.46
N LEU A 143 1.39 -11.04 9.96
CA LEU A 143 0.26 -10.11 10.01
C LEU A 143 -0.95 -10.65 10.80
N GLU A 144 -0.90 -11.86 11.33
CA GLU A 144 -2.03 -12.55 11.96
C GLU A 144 -2.67 -11.73 13.10
N GLY A 145 -1.84 -11.10 13.94
CA GLY A 145 -2.32 -10.25 15.03
C GLY A 145 -3.02 -8.97 14.56
N LEU A 146 -2.78 -8.50 13.33
CA LEU A 146 -3.47 -7.33 12.76
C LEU A 146 -4.92 -7.69 12.39
N PHE A 147 -5.12 -8.84 11.75
CA PHE A 147 -6.43 -9.24 11.23
C PHE A 147 -7.41 -9.67 12.32
N ASN A 148 -6.97 -9.84 13.57
CA ASN A 148 -7.84 -10.13 14.70
C ASN A 148 -8.51 -8.86 15.26
N GLU A 149 -7.97 -7.69 14.95
CA GLU A 149 -8.47 -6.39 15.43
C GLU A 149 -9.30 -5.64 14.36
N LEU A 150 -9.34 -6.18 13.14
CA LEU A 150 -9.97 -5.55 11.98
C LEU A 150 -11.15 -6.38 11.48
N VAL A 151 -12.15 -5.69 10.93
CA VAL A 151 -13.12 -6.33 10.04
C VAL A 151 -12.42 -6.56 8.71
N VAL A 152 -12.31 -7.82 8.30
CA VAL A 152 -11.64 -8.21 7.05
C VAL A 152 -12.51 -9.13 6.22
N LEU A 153 -12.41 -8.98 4.90
CA LEU A 153 -12.92 -9.95 3.93
C LEU A 153 -11.74 -10.70 3.33
N GLU A 154 -11.71 -12.00 3.53
CA GLU A 154 -10.71 -12.90 2.96
C GLU A 154 -11.03 -13.21 1.49
N VAL A 155 -10.00 -13.26 0.66
CA VAL A 155 -10.07 -13.64 -0.75
C VAL A 155 -9.16 -14.83 -0.96
N ASN A 156 -9.74 -15.96 -1.39
CA ASN A 156 -8.97 -17.16 -1.69
C ASN A 156 -8.44 -17.12 -3.12
N GLU A 157 -7.26 -16.51 -3.30
CA GLU A 157 -6.58 -16.46 -4.60
C GLU A 157 -5.65 -17.66 -4.80
N ASN A 158 -6.20 -18.85 -5.01
CA ASN A 158 -5.42 -20.09 -5.24
C ASN A 158 -4.34 -20.36 -4.15
N PRO A 159 -4.57 -21.31 -3.23
CA PRO A 159 -3.61 -21.63 -2.17
C PRO A 159 -2.18 -21.79 -2.72
N PRO A 160 -1.16 -21.15 -2.11
CA PRO A 160 -1.14 -20.61 -0.74
C PRO A 160 -1.43 -19.10 -0.61
N ASN A 161 -1.82 -18.40 -1.68
CA ASN A 161 -1.95 -16.94 -1.64
C ASN A 161 -3.32 -16.52 -1.10
N ILE A 162 -3.33 -15.90 0.07
CA ILE A 162 -4.54 -15.35 0.69
C ILE A 162 -4.44 -13.83 0.70
N GLY A 163 -5.47 -13.20 0.15
CA GLY A 163 -5.67 -11.75 0.17
C GLY A 163 -6.69 -11.33 1.21
N TYR A 164 -6.56 -10.11 1.73
CA TYR A 164 -7.51 -9.53 2.68
C TYR A 164 -7.90 -8.13 2.24
N PHE A 165 -9.20 -7.85 2.25
CA PHE A 165 -9.71 -6.48 2.16
C PHE A 165 -10.05 -5.95 3.55
N THR A 166 -9.76 -4.67 3.78
CA THR A 166 -10.19 -3.90 4.94
C THR A 166 -10.61 -2.50 4.52
N LEU A 167 -11.50 -1.88 5.29
CA LEU A 167 -11.91 -0.48 5.07
C LEU A 167 -10.96 0.49 5.77
N ALA A 168 -10.73 1.62 5.10
CA ALA A 168 -10.22 2.81 5.76
C ALA A 168 -11.32 3.41 6.65
N LYS A 169 -10.94 3.92 7.83
CA LYS A 169 -11.89 4.61 8.71
C LYS A 169 -12.25 6.01 8.23
N SER A 170 -11.38 6.64 7.43
CA SER A 170 -11.63 7.97 6.90
C SER A 170 -12.67 7.96 5.77
N THR A 171 -13.75 8.72 5.97
CA THR A 171 -14.77 8.95 4.95
C THR A 171 -14.41 10.06 3.96
N SER A 172 -13.30 10.79 4.13
CA SER A 172 -12.90 11.88 3.21
C SER A 172 -11.99 11.44 2.05
N ARG A 173 -11.23 10.36 2.21
CA ARG A 173 -10.23 9.94 1.20
C ARG A 173 -10.81 9.25 -0.04
N ALA A 174 -10.14 9.29 -1.18
CA ALA A 174 -10.66 8.69 -2.42
C ALA A 174 -10.58 7.15 -2.37
N TYR A 175 -9.51 6.59 -1.82
CA TYR A 175 -9.32 5.15 -1.72
C TYR A 175 -9.86 4.65 -0.38
N LYS A 176 -10.95 3.88 -0.42
CA LYS A 176 -11.66 3.39 0.77
C LYS A 176 -11.26 1.99 1.20
N LEU A 177 -10.73 1.21 0.29
CA LEU A 177 -10.36 -0.18 0.51
C LEU A 177 -8.84 -0.32 0.49
N LEU A 178 -8.33 -1.20 1.34
CA LEU A 178 -6.98 -1.71 1.25
C LEU A 178 -7.05 -3.20 1.00
N PHE A 179 -6.49 -3.62 -0.13
CA PHE A 179 -6.14 -5.00 -0.37
C PHE A 179 -4.75 -5.27 0.22
N ILE A 180 -4.63 -6.37 0.96
CA ILE A 180 -3.41 -6.82 1.62
C ILE A 180 -3.16 -8.24 1.16
N GLN A 181 -2.12 -8.45 0.38
CA GLN A 181 -1.61 -9.76 0.04
C GLN A 181 -0.30 -9.97 0.77
N HIS A 182 -0.13 -11.15 1.36
CA HIS A 182 1.07 -11.47 2.10
C HIS A 182 1.64 -12.81 1.62
N SER A 183 2.96 -12.88 1.53
CA SER A 183 3.72 -14.09 1.25
C SER A 183 4.94 -14.11 2.17
N LEU A 184 5.77 -15.16 2.09
CA LEU A 184 6.94 -15.31 2.95
C LEU A 184 7.92 -14.13 2.74
N GLY A 185 7.98 -13.23 3.72
CA GLY A 185 8.89 -12.07 3.74
C GLY A 185 8.47 -10.88 2.87
N ALA A 186 7.28 -10.93 2.26
CA ALA A 186 6.77 -9.84 1.43
C ALA A 186 5.30 -9.52 1.73
N VAL A 187 4.99 -8.23 1.72
CA VAL A 187 3.62 -7.71 1.81
C VAL A 187 3.37 -6.79 0.62
N GLU A 188 2.28 -7.05 -0.08
CA GLU A 188 1.77 -6.22 -1.16
C GLU A 188 0.48 -5.55 -0.69
N LEU A 189 0.42 -4.24 -0.89
CA LEU A 189 -0.67 -3.39 -0.46
C LEU A 189 -1.20 -2.65 -1.68
N SER A 190 -2.52 -2.64 -1.85
CA SER A 190 -3.16 -1.87 -2.91
C SER A 190 -4.36 -1.10 -2.37
N ALA A 191 -4.41 0.20 -2.64
CA ALA A 191 -5.51 1.08 -2.26
C ALA A 191 -6.53 1.20 -3.40
N TRP A 192 -7.80 0.94 -3.09
CA TRP A 192 -8.88 0.83 -4.07
C TRP A 192 -9.99 1.84 -3.75
N LYS A 193 -10.58 2.44 -4.79
CA LYS A 193 -11.80 3.23 -4.60
C LYS A 193 -13.02 2.28 -4.58
N PRO A 194 -14.16 2.70 -4.02
CA PRO A 194 -15.36 1.85 -3.88
C PRO A 194 -15.83 1.13 -5.15
N TYR A 195 -15.67 1.76 -6.31
CA TYR A 195 -16.19 1.29 -7.60
C TYR A 195 -15.18 1.45 -8.73
N ASP A 196 -13.91 1.70 -8.39
CA ASP A 196 -12.81 1.87 -9.36
C ASP A 196 -11.87 0.69 -9.17
N ASN A 197 -12.17 -0.40 -9.89
CA ASN A 197 -11.39 -1.64 -9.88
C ASN A 197 -10.50 -1.71 -11.13
N ALA A 198 -10.15 -0.56 -11.73
CA ALA A 198 -9.35 -0.50 -12.93
C ALA A 198 -7.86 -0.84 -12.66
N ASP A 199 -7.36 -1.72 -13.50
CA ASP A 199 -6.31 -2.71 -13.25
C ASP A 199 -4.85 -2.26 -13.19
N ARG A 200 -4.03 -3.14 -12.58
CA ARG A 200 -2.65 -3.45 -13.02
C ARG A 200 -2.58 -4.78 -13.81
N TYR A 201 -3.62 -5.63 -13.76
CA TYR A 201 -3.59 -7.03 -14.22
C TYR A 201 -4.63 -7.46 -15.28
N GLY A 202 -5.48 -6.57 -15.77
CA GLY A 202 -6.50 -6.84 -16.79
C GLY A 202 -7.78 -7.52 -16.29
N ASN A 203 -8.92 -6.93 -16.67
CA ASN A 203 -10.29 -7.23 -16.28
C ASN A 203 -10.56 -7.33 -14.77
N ILE A 204 -11.49 -6.47 -14.30
CA ILE A 204 -12.23 -6.66 -13.06
C ILE A 204 -12.75 -8.09 -13.07
N GLU A 205 -12.10 -8.99 -12.32
CA GLU A 205 -12.72 -10.26 -12.04
C GLU A 205 -14.05 -9.93 -11.37
N GLU A 206 -15.16 -10.34 -11.97
CA GLU A 206 -16.53 -10.07 -11.53
C GLU A 206 -16.69 -10.30 -10.01
N LYS A 207 -15.87 -11.21 -9.46
CA LYS A 207 -15.67 -11.49 -8.03
C LYS A 207 -15.45 -10.25 -7.15
N PHE A 208 -14.79 -9.20 -7.65
CA PHE A 208 -14.43 -8.03 -6.85
C PHE A 208 -15.40 -6.85 -6.95
N LYS A 209 -16.43 -6.94 -7.80
CA LYS A 209 -17.36 -5.84 -8.07
C LYS A 209 -18.08 -5.34 -6.81
N ASN A 210 -18.40 -6.24 -5.88
CA ASN A 210 -19.21 -5.94 -4.70
C ASN A 210 -18.38 -5.81 -3.41
N VAL A 211 -17.05 -5.87 -3.47
CA VAL A 211 -16.18 -5.89 -2.27
C VAL A 211 -16.43 -4.69 -1.36
N TYR A 212 -16.58 -3.49 -1.92
CA TYR A 212 -16.84 -2.30 -1.11
C TYR A 212 -18.16 -2.40 -0.34
N GLU A 213 -19.23 -2.81 -1.02
CA GLU A 213 -20.54 -3.00 -0.40
C GLU A 213 -20.50 -4.10 0.67
N ILE A 214 -19.86 -5.23 0.38
CA ILE A 214 -19.67 -6.32 1.36
C ILE A 214 -18.97 -5.79 2.61
N MET A 215 -17.87 -5.05 2.44
CA MET A 215 -17.12 -4.51 3.57
C MET A 215 -17.93 -3.51 4.41
N GLU A 216 -18.74 -2.65 3.78
CA GLU A 216 -19.64 -1.74 4.51
C GLU A 216 -20.68 -2.52 5.33
N LEU A 217 -21.21 -3.63 4.79
CA LEU A 217 -22.15 -4.49 5.50
C LEU A 217 -21.49 -5.19 6.68
N LEU A 218 -20.26 -5.71 6.51
CA LEU A 218 -19.50 -6.38 7.58
C LEU A 218 -19.14 -5.40 8.72
N GLU A 219 -18.71 -4.17 8.42
CA GLU A 219 -18.43 -3.16 9.46
C GLU A 219 -19.71 -2.78 10.23
N LYS A 220 -20.83 -2.66 9.52
CA LYS A 220 -22.13 -2.39 10.13
C LYS A 220 -22.59 -3.54 11.01
N GLU A 221 -22.45 -4.78 10.54
CA GLU A 221 -22.74 -5.98 11.31
C GLU A 221 -21.91 -6.02 12.60
N LYS A 222 -20.59 -5.82 12.51
CA LYS A 222 -19.70 -5.77 13.68
C LYS A 222 -20.10 -4.70 14.70
N THR A 223 -20.52 -3.53 14.21
CA THR A 223 -21.01 -2.44 15.06
C THR A 223 -22.30 -2.83 15.78
N LEU A 224 -23.22 -3.51 15.10
CA LEU A 224 -24.48 -3.98 15.68
C LEU A 224 -24.26 -5.12 16.69
N GLU A 225 -23.35 -6.05 16.41
CA GLU A 225 -22.95 -7.11 17.34
C GLU A 225 -22.44 -6.52 18.65
N LYS A 226 -21.51 -5.56 18.57
CA LYS A 226 -20.98 -4.86 19.74
C LYS A 226 -22.09 -4.14 20.51
N GLY A 227 -22.98 -3.44 19.81
CA GLY A 227 -24.14 -2.80 20.44
C GLY A 227 -25.08 -3.79 21.13
N LEU A 228 -25.26 -4.99 20.55
CA LEU A 228 -26.06 -6.07 21.13
C LEU A 228 -25.41 -6.66 22.38
N GLU A 229 -24.09 -6.79 22.43
CA GLU A 229 -23.34 -7.22 23.61
C GLU A 229 -23.45 -6.21 24.75
N GLU A 230 -23.33 -4.92 24.45
CA GLU A 230 -23.29 -3.84 25.45
C GLU A 230 -24.69 -3.49 26.01
N THR A 231 -25.77 -3.66 25.23
CA THR A 231 -27.11 -3.22 25.64
C THR A 231 -27.88 -4.27 26.45
N ARG A 232 -28.54 -3.83 27.52
CA ARG A 232 -29.45 -4.66 28.34
C ARG A 232 -30.94 -4.47 28.01
N ASP A 233 -31.27 -3.46 27.20
CA ASP A 233 -32.65 -3.15 26.81
C ASP A 233 -33.19 -4.22 25.84
N VAL A 234 -34.23 -4.94 26.26
CA VAL A 234 -34.79 -6.07 25.52
C VAL A 234 -35.31 -5.67 24.13
N ALA A 235 -35.90 -4.48 24.00
CA ALA A 235 -36.42 -3.99 22.73
C ALA A 235 -35.28 -3.63 21.78
N LYS A 236 -34.23 -2.96 22.26
CA LYS A 236 -33.02 -2.68 21.47
C LYS A 236 -32.30 -3.96 21.06
N ARG A 237 -32.16 -4.93 21.96
CA ARG A 237 -31.58 -6.26 21.65
C ARG A 237 -32.35 -6.97 20.55
N ARG A 238 -33.69 -6.89 20.55
CA ARG A 238 -34.52 -7.43 19.46
C ARG A 238 -34.23 -6.70 18.15
N GLY A 239 -34.25 -5.37 18.17
CA GLY A 239 -33.96 -4.56 16.99
C GLY A 239 -32.56 -4.78 16.39
N TYR A 240 -31.53 -5.02 17.22
CA TYR A 240 -30.21 -5.38 16.72
C TYR A 240 -30.19 -6.77 16.06
N ARG A 241 -30.78 -7.78 16.69
CA ARG A 241 -30.87 -9.13 16.11
C ARG A 241 -31.60 -9.14 14.77
N ASP A 242 -32.71 -8.41 14.66
CA ASP A 242 -33.47 -8.31 13.42
C ASP A 242 -32.67 -7.63 12.29
N GLN A 243 -31.81 -6.66 12.64
CA GLN A 243 -30.93 -5.98 11.67
C GLN A 243 -29.75 -6.85 11.26
N ILE A 244 -29.08 -7.50 12.22
CA ILE A 244 -27.97 -8.43 11.95
C ILE A 244 -28.46 -9.52 11.00
N GLN A 245 -29.60 -10.16 11.29
CA GLN A 245 -30.14 -11.21 10.42
C GLN A 245 -30.43 -10.73 8.98
N LYS A 246 -30.82 -9.47 8.80
CA LYS A 246 -31.02 -8.88 7.46
C LYS A 246 -29.68 -8.63 6.75
N LEU A 247 -28.66 -8.18 7.47
CA LEU A 247 -27.33 -7.99 6.93
C LEU A 247 -26.70 -9.31 6.53
N GLU A 248 -26.76 -10.34 7.39
CA GLU A 248 -26.27 -11.69 7.12
C GLU A 248 -26.85 -12.26 5.82
N ARG A 249 -28.17 -12.13 5.61
CA ARG A 249 -28.82 -12.56 4.36
C ARG A 249 -28.27 -11.81 3.15
N LYS A 250 -28.13 -10.49 3.24
CA LYS A 250 -27.60 -9.68 2.14
C LYS A 250 -26.14 -9.99 1.84
N ILE A 251 -25.31 -10.17 2.88
CA ILE A 251 -23.90 -10.57 2.77
C ILE A 251 -23.81 -11.93 2.08
N HIS A 252 -24.68 -12.88 2.45
CA HIS A 252 -24.74 -14.20 1.81
C HIS A 252 -25.20 -14.13 0.35
N GLU A 253 -26.20 -13.31 0.02
CA GLU A 253 -26.67 -13.05 -1.36
C GLU A 253 -25.57 -12.46 -2.25
N LEU A 254 -24.60 -11.74 -1.65
CA LEU A 254 -23.42 -11.21 -2.32
C LEU A 254 -22.27 -12.23 -2.47
N GLY A 255 -22.49 -13.49 -2.09
CA GLY A 255 -21.56 -14.61 -2.29
C GLY A 255 -20.60 -14.86 -1.13
N VAL A 256 -20.74 -14.15 -0.01
CA VAL A 256 -19.84 -14.31 1.15
C VAL A 256 -20.19 -15.57 1.94
N VAL A 257 -19.16 -16.31 2.35
CA VAL A 257 -19.25 -17.45 3.26
C VAL A 257 -18.34 -17.25 4.47
N TYR A 258 -18.71 -17.84 5.61
CA TYR A 258 -17.88 -17.81 6.81
C TYR A 258 -17.05 -19.10 6.92
N ARG A 259 -15.71 -18.97 6.93
CA ARG A 259 -14.76 -20.07 7.13
C ARG A 259 -13.90 -19.75 8.34
N ASP A 260 -13.85 -20.64 9.32
CA ASP A 260 -13.10 -20.45 10.57
C ASP A 260 -13.38 -19.09 11.26
N GLY A 261 -14.62 -18.61 11.16
CA GLY A 261 -15.06 -17.33 11.72
C GLY A 261 -14.72 -16.09 10.90
N ARG A 262 -14.16 -16.23 9.69
CA ARG A 262 -13.83 -15.13 8.77
C ARG A 262 -14.76 -15.10 7.55
N ALA A 263 -15.24 -13.90 7.22
CA ALA A 263 -15.95 -13.66 5.97
C ALA A 263 -14.99 -13.87 4.77
N THR A 264 -15.44 -14.62 3.77
CA THR A 264 -14.61 -15.08 2.64
C THR A 264 -15.40 -15.03 1.33
N ILE A 265 -14.73 -14.64 0.24
CA ILE A 265 -15.20 -14.79 -1.16
C ILE A 265 -14.20 -15.58 -2.03
#